data_AF-A0A2G2E1G3-F1
#
_entry.id   AF-A0A2G2E1G3-F1
#
_cell.length_a   1.000
_cell.length_b   1.000
_cell.length_c   1.000
_cell.angle_alpha   90.00
_cell.angle_beta   90.00
_cell.angle_gamma   90.00
#
_symmetry.space_group_name_H-M   'P 1'
#
loop_
_entity.id
_entity.type
_entity.pdbx_description
1 polymer ?
#
loop_
_entity_poly.entity_id
_entity_poly.type
_entity_poly.pdbx_seq_one_letter_code
_entity_poly.pdbx_strand_id
1 'polypeptide(L)'
;MKVFFLLSTILFSFTSNAQLNTYSGNVGFVMNPGFLGPNYSVSNVQFTGHPQAVGSFISDSSSLGLSKGVILTTGLIYSDDGPQGPNDDSGAAIDNGYNGTPLIPNSYNASILEFDIWSFVDTIEFRYVFGSDEYPEYVGSQFNDQFRIFIEGPGISGLQNLSYLPSNVYAGINTINVGMNSSLFVYNGDGTNAPYNQDDYYIQYDGFTVPLTAKVAVQTGQTYHITIVVTDVGDAIYDSGVFLEQCEDCNYNASVQSWSTSKISCFPNPSDGEVSIEFPELLSSAELRVINYLGEEIKRVQLVSGVTKLSIDDLPSGSYILEMTTESAVWTGKLTVN
;
A
#
# COMPACT_ATOMS: atom_id res chain seq x y z
N MET A 1 30.79 -56.81 11.76
CA MET A 1 29.34 -56.52 11.80
C MET A 1 29.19 -55.00 11.74
N LYS A 2 28.80 -54.43 10.59
CA LYS A 2 28.60 -52.97 10.45
C LYS A 2 27.12 -52.69 10.71
N VAL A 3 26.82 -51.94 11.76
CA VAL A 3 25.46 -51.53 12.10
C VAL A 3 25.22 -50.16 11.46
N PHE A 4 24.27 -50.09 10.53
CA PHE A 4 23.77 -48.84 9.97
C PHE A 4 22.66 -48.31 10.88
N PHE A 5 22.82 -47.10 11.41
CA PHE A 5 21.74 -46.36 12.04
C PHE A 5 21.00 -45.56 10.97
N LEU A 6 19.73 -45.90 10.73
CA LEU A 6 18.84 -45.11 9.89
C LEU A 6 18.21 -44.03 10.77
N LEU A 7 18.57 -42.77 10.53
CA LEU A 7 17.98 -41.63 11.22
C LEU A 7 16.69 -41.23 10.48
N SER A 8 15.54 -41.53 11.07
CA SER A 8 14.23 -41.12 10.55
C SER A 8 13.95 -39.67 10.94
N THR A 9 14.04 -38.75 9.98
CA THR A 9 13.60 -37.35 10.13
C THR A 9 12.07 -37.30 10.14
N ILE A 10 11.49 -36.93 11.28
CA ILE A 10 10.06 -36.64 11.41
C ILE A 10 9.84 -35.22 10.88
N LEU A 11 9.16 -35.10 9.73
CA LEU A 11 8.69 -33.83 9.19
C LEU A 11 7.39 -33.45 9.91
N PHE A 12 7.46 -32.51 10.87
CA PHE A 12 6.27 -31.85 11.38
C PHE A 12 5.73 -30.90 10.31
N SER A 13 4.51 -31.15 9.86
CA SER A 13 3.78 -30.24 8.99
C SER A 13 3.12 -29.21 9.90
N PHE A 14 3.60 -27.96 9.88
CA PHE A 14 2.89 -26.86 10.50
C PHE A 14 1.71 -26.51 9.61
N THR A 15 0.49 -26.67 10.10
CA THR A 15 -0.71 -26.07 9.48
C THR A 15 -0.71 -24.60 9.89
N SER A 16 -0.47 -23.69 8.95
CA SER A 16 -0.84 -22.28 9.15
C SER A 16 -2.32 -22.15 8.85
N ASN A 17 -3.11 -21.66 9.81
CA ASN A 17 -4.48 -21.25 9.53
C ASN A 17 -4.42 -19.96 8.70
N ALA A 18 -5.14 -19.94 7.58
CA ALA A 18 -5.29 -18.75 6.78
C ALA A 18 -6.35 -17.88 7.45
N GLN A 19 -5.95 -16.94 8.32
CA GLN A 19 -6.90 -16.15 9.11
C GLN A 19 -6.76 -14.65 8.83
N LEU A 20 -7.90 -13.97 8.78
CA LEU A 20 -7.96 -12.51 8.86
C LEU A 20 -7.76 -12.08 10.32
N ASN A 21 -6.72 -11.31 10.57
CA ASN A 21 -6.47 -10.67 11.85
C ASN A 21 -6.63 -9.16 11.72
N THR A 22 -7.28 -8.53 12.69
CA THR A 22 -7.44 -7.07 12.75
C THR A 22 -6.83 -6.50 14.02
N TYR A 23 -6.32 -5.29 13.93
CA TYR A 23 -5.66 -4.60 15.02
C TYR A 23 -6.25 -3.22 15.19
N SER A 24 -6.78 -2.97 16.39
CA SER A 24 -7.20 -1.62 16.77
C SER A 24 -6.00 -0.70 16.85
N GLY A 25 -6.16 0.53 16.36
CA GLY A 25 -5.08 1.48 16.34
C GLY A 25 -5.55 2.83 15.82
N ASN A 26 -4.83 3.88 16.17
CA ASN A 26 -5.04 5.19 15.57
C ASN A 26 -4.71 5.10 14.07
N VAL A 27 -5.61 5.57 13.21
CA VAL A 27 -5.46 5.65 11.74
C VAL A 27 -4.20 6.37 11.26
N GLY A 28 -3.46 7.04 12.14
CA GLY A 28 -2.17 7.67 11.83
C GLY A 28 -1.12 6.73 11.22
N PHE A 29 -1.29 5.40 11.30
CA PHE A 29 -0.43 4.47 10.56
C PHE A 29 -0.54 4.63 9.02
N VAL A 30 -1.63 5.22 8.52
CA VAL A 30 -1.81 5.58 7.10
C VAL A 30 -0.80 6.65 6.66
N MET A 31 -0.27 7.47 7.59
CA MET A 31 0.80 8.43 7.29
C MET A 31 2.16 7.79 7.03
N ASN A 32 2.32 6.49 7.30
CA ASN A 32 3.58 5.82 7.01
C ASN A 32 3.80 5.79 5.49
N PRO A 33 4.95 6.23 4.97
CA PRO A 33 5.24 6.23 3.53
C PRO A 33 5.10 4.85 2.85
N GLY A 34 5.17 3.77 3.63
CA GLY A 34 4.93 2.42 3.15
C GLY A 34 3.45 2.01 3.07
N PHE A 35 2.49 2.87 3.43
CA PHE A 35 1.07 2.53 3.40
C PHE A 35 0.48 2.65 1.99
N LEU A 36 0.46 3.85 1.39
CA LEU A 36 0.06 4.03 -0.02
C LEU A 36 1.23 3.85 -1.00
N GLY A 37 2.47 3.84 -0.49
CA GLY A 37 3.67 3.76 -1.29
C GLY A 37 4.44 5.07 -1.45
N PRO A 38 5.62 5.01 -2.09
CA PRO A 38 6.58 6.11 -2.20
C PRO A 38 6.11 7.24 -3.13
N ASN A 39 5.11 6.97 -3.97
CA ASN A 39 4.56 7.94 -4.91
C ASN A 39 3.70 9.01 -4.22
N TYR A 40 3.44 8.85 -2.92
CA TYR A 40 2.51 9.68 -2.18
C TYR A 40 3.08 10.12 -0.83
N SER A 41 2.69 11.31 -0.39
CA SER A 41 2.85 11.74 1.01
C SER A 41 1.47 11.98 1.59
N VAL A 42 1.19 11.37 2.75
CA VAL A 42 -0.10 11.49 3.44
C VAL A 42 0.02 12.40 4.65
N SER A 43 -0.96 13.27 4.86
CA SER A 43 -1.05 14.16 6.02
C SER A 43 -2.51 14.38 6.45
N ASN A 44 -2.71 15.04 7.58
CA ASN A 44 -4.04 15.44 8.08
C ASN A 44 -5.04 14.27 8.19
N VAL A 45 -4.55 13.10 8.59
CA VAL A 45 -5.39 11.91 8.76
C VAL A 45 -6.37 12.13 9.91
N GLN A 46 -7.65 11.93 9.64
CA GLN A 46 -8.76 12.04 10.58
C GLN A 46 -9.70 10.85 10.41
N PHE A 47 -10.29 10.42 11.52
CA PHE A 47 -11.34 9.40 11.51
C PHE A 47 -12.57 9.91 12.27
N THR A 48 -13.73 9.75 11.64
CA THR A 48 -15.04 10.03 12.22
C THR A 48 -15.86 8.74 12.18
N GLY A 49 -16.17 8.19 13.34
CA GLY A 49 -16.86 6.90 13.47
C GLY A 49 -16.75 6.35 14.89
N HIS A 50 -17.27 5.14 15.11
CA HIS A 50 -17.02 4.43 16.35
C HIS A 50 -15.53 4.06 16.45
N PRO A 51 -14.83 4.26 17.59
CA PRO A 51 -13.37 4.06 17.67
C PRO A 51 -12.88 2.63 17.39
N GLN A 52 -13.76 1.64 17.53
CA GLN A 52 -13.49 0.23 17.21
C GLN A 52 -14.00 -0.19 15.83
N ALA A 53 -14.48 0.74 15.01
CA ALA A 53 -14.93 0.47 13.65
C ALA A 53 -13.83 0.72 12.60
N VAL A 54 -12.60 0.97 13.06
CA VAL A 54 -11.42 1.20 12.22
C VAL A 54 -10.17 0.55 12.81
N GLY A 55 -9.29 0.07 11.94
CA GLY A 55 -8.00 -0.46 12.33
C GLY A 55 -7.17 -0.89 11.13
N SER A 56 -6.12 -1.65 11.40
CA SER A 56 -5.39 -2.37 10.35
C SER A 56 -5.81 -3.82 10.29
N PHE A 57 -5.55 -4.47 9.16
CA PHE A 57 -5.71 -5.91 9.01
C PHE A 57 -4.46 -6.56 8.43
N ILE A 58 -4.27 -7.84 8.73
CA ILE A 58 -3.34 -8.76 8.09
C ILE A 58 -4.14 -10.03 7.78
N SER A 59 -4.05 -10.51 6.55
CA SER A 59 -4.67 -11.75 6.08
C SER A 59 -3.57 -12.67 5.54
N ASP A 60 -3.35 -13.76 6.25
CA ASP A 60 -2.38 -14.79 5.85
C ASP A 60 -3.04 -15.80 4.89
N SER A 61 -3.46 -15.33 3.71
CA SER A 61 -4.13 -16.12 2.65
C SER A 61 -5.61 -16.43 2.88
N SER A 62 -6.39 -15.56 3.53
CA SER A 62 -7.85 -15.72 3.62
C SER A 62 -8.54 -15.50 2.25
N SER A 63 -9.85 -15.75 2.21
CA SER A 63 -10.73 -15.56 1.06
C SER A 63 -10.81 -14.11 0.58
N LEU A 64 -10.36 -13.16 1.40
CA LEU A 64 -10.39 -11.71 1.13
C LEU A 64 -9.59 -11.30 -0.11
N GLY A 65 -8.49 -12.00 -0.42
CA GLY A 65 -7.63 -11.68 -1.57
C GLY A 65 -6.78 -10.41 -1.44
N LEU A 66 -6.73 -9.79 -0.24
CA LEU A 66 -5.80 -8.73 0.14
C LEU A 66 -5.00 -9.20 1.36
N SER A 67 -3.69 -8.96 1.42
CA SER A 67 -2.87 -9.51 2.52
C SER A 67 -2.69 -8.58 3.71
N LYS A 68 -2.78 -7.25 3.55
CA LYS A 68 -2.78 -6.30 4.68
C LYS A 68 -3.30 -4.92 4.28
N GLY A 69 -3.71 -4.12 5.26
CA GLY A 69 -4.23 -2.79 4.98
C GLY A 69 -4.98 -2.11 6.11
N VAL A 70 -5.87 -1.17 5.75
CA VAL A 70 -6.86 -0.54 6.66
C VAL A 70 -8.18 -1.26 6.52
N ILE A 71 -8.88 -1.44 7.62
CA ILE A 71 -10.28 -1.83 7.62
C ILE A 71 -11.13 -0.70 8.20
N LEU A 72 -12.26 -0.43 7.55
CA LEU A 72 -13.39 0.34 8.08
C LEU A 72 -14.61 -0.57 8.09
N THR A 73 -15.40 -0.57 9.15
CA THR A 73 -16.64 -1.35 9.25
C THR A 73 -17.77 -0.48 9.80
N THR A 74 -19.00 -0.88 9.62
CA THR A 74 -20.18 -0.32 10.31
C THR A 74 -20.45 -1.02 11.63
N GLY A 75 -19.85 -2.19 11.84
CA GLY A 75 -19.80 -2.90 13.10
C GLY A 75 -18.61 -2.53 13.99
N LEU A 76 -18.01 -3.56 14.58
CA LEU A 76 -16.77 -3.50 15.35
C LEU A 76 -15.73 -4.46 14.74
N ILE A 77 -14.48 -4.04 14.67
CA ILE A 77 -13.39 -4.92 14.20
C ILE A 77 -12.91 -5.89 15.28
N TYR A 78 -13.36 -5.72 16.53
CA TYR A 78 -12.91 -6.54 17.67
C TYR A 78 -14.12 -6.92 18.50
N SER A 79 -14.80 -7.96 18.04
CA SER A 79 -15.98 -8.58 18.63
C SER A 79 -16.05 -10.03 18.17
N ASP A 80 -16.87 -10.83 18.84
CA ASP A 80 -17.17 -12.18 18.37
C ASP A 80 -17.89 -12.12 17.00
N ASP A 81 -18.69 -11.07 16.77
CA ASP A 81 -19.35 -10.75 15.50
C ASP A 81 -18.51 -9.83 14.59
N GLY A 82 -17.17 -9.91 14.72
CA GLY A 82 -16.27 -9.09 13.92
C GLY A 82 -16.12 -9.62 12.49
N PRO A 83 -15.35 -8.93 11.64
CA PRO A 83 -15.14 -9.34 10.25
C PRO A 83 -14.31 -10.64 10.11
N GLN A 84 -13.78 -11.19 11.22
CA GLN A 84 -12.91 -12.36 11.20
C GLN A 84 -13.71 -13.62 10.94
N GLY A 85 -13.13 -14.53 10.16
CA GLY A 85 -13.71 -15.85 9.92
C GLY A 85 -13.60 -16.82 11.09
N PRO A 86 -14.23 -18.01 10.96
CA PRO A 86 -15.02 -18.48 9.81
C PRO A 86 -16.37 -17.77 9.71
N ASN A 87 -17.05 -17.80 8.55
CA ASN A 87 -18.43 -17.31 8.46
C ASN A 87 -19.41 -18.32 9.07
N ASP A 88 -19.53 -18.30 10.40
CA ASP A 88 -20.29 -19.30 11.17
C ASP A 88 -21.48 -18.75 11.98
N ASP A 89 -21.85 -17.49 11.74
CA ASP A 89 -23.02 -16.86 12.35
C ASP A 89 -23.78 -16.00 11.33
N SER A 90 -25.00 -16.44 11.01
CA SER A 90 -25.94 -15.82 10.08
C SER A 90 -26.44 -14.42 10.49
N GLY A 91 -26.07 -13.96 11.68
CA GLY A 91 -26.43 -12.65 12.20
C GLY A 91 -25.27 -11.99 12.93
N ALA A 92 -24.02 -12.33 12.59
CA ALA A 92 -22.85 -11.65 13.11
C ALA A 92 -22.88 -10.17 12.70
N ALA A 93 -23.43 -9.33 13.57
CA ALA A 93 -23.44 -7.90 13.39
C ALA A 93 -23.60 -7.20 14.74
N ILE A 94 -23.04 -5.99 14.85
CA ILE A 94 -23.15 -5.14 16.02
C ILE A 94 -23.45 -3.71 15.59
N ASP A 95 -24.67 -3.25 15.89
CA ASP A 95 -24.98 -1.82 15.87
C ASP A 95 -24.04 -1.08 16.84
N ASN A 96 -23.03 -0.41 16.27
CA ASN A 96 -22.03 0.32 17.04
C ASN A 96 -22.57 1.66 17.62
N GLY A 97 -23.85 1.97 17.39
CA GLY A 97 -24.57 3.14 17.88
C GLY A 97 -24.09 4.48 17.32
N TYR A 98 -23.23 4.49 16.30
CA TYR A 98 -22.74 5.70 15.67
C TYR A 98 -23.75 6.27 14.66
N ASN A 99 -23.73 7.59 14.48
CA ASN A 99 -24.63 8.23 13.53
C ASN A 99 -24.22 7.92 12.08
N GLY A 100 -25.17 8.02 11.15
CA GLY A 100 -24.87 8.06 9.72
C GLY A 100 -24.14 9.33 9.28
N THR A 101 -24.05 9.51 7.96
CA THR A 101 -23.34 10.61 7.31
C THR A 101 -24.24 11.42 6.39
N PRO A 102 -24.06 12.75 6.27
CA PRO A 102 -24.78 13.54 5.26
C PRO A 102 -24.34 13.22 3.82
N LEU A 103 -23.21 12.54 3.61
CA LEU A 103 -22.72 12.14 2.28
C LEU A 103 -23.61 11.07 1.64
N ILE A 104 -24.31 10.28 2.45
CA ILE A 104 -25.16 9.15 2.04
C ILE A 104 -26.48 9.25 2.82
N PRO A 105 -27.61 9.59 2.20
CA PRO A 105 -28.89 9.73 2.89
C PRO A 105 -29.37 8.41 3.53
N ASN A 106 -30.15 8.52 4.61
CA ASN A 106 -30.74 7.39 5.35
C ASN A 106 -29.70 6.37 5.81
N SER A 107 -28.55 6.87 6.26
CA SER A 107 -27.42 6.06 6.67
C SER A 107 -27.28 5.93 8.18
N TYR A 108 -26.59 4.87 8.61
CA TYR A 108 -26.30 4.54 10.00
C TYR A 108 -24.86 4.04 10.15
N ASN A 109 -24.33 4.10 11.38
CA ASN A 109 -23.03 3.54 11.76
C ASN A 109 -21.85 3.95 10.84
N ALA A 110 -21.81 5.21 10.43
CA ALA A 110 -20.83 5.66 9.45
C ALA A 110 -19.39 5.61 10.00
N SER A 111 -18.50 5.00 9.21
CA SER A 111 -17.05 5.01 9.42
C SER A 111 -16.39 5.79 8.28
N ILE A 112 -15.80 6.94 8.62
CA ILE A 112 -15.24 7.90 7.67
C ILE A 112 -13.76 8.10 7.96
N LEU A 113 -12.90 7.81 6.98
CA LEU A 113 -11.47 8.08 7.01
C LEU A 113 -11.15 9.21 6.02
N GLU A 114 -10.54 10.27 6.52
CA GLU A 114 -10.16 11.46 5.75
C GLU A 114 -8.66 11.71 5.84
N PHE A 115 -8.05 12.14 4.74
CA PHE A 115 -6.65 12.54 4.71
C PHE A 115 -6.31 13.34 3.46
N ASP A 116 -5.22 14.09 3.54
CA ASP A 116 -4.63 14.77 2.40
C ASP A 116 -3.52 13.91 1.79
N ILE A 117 -3.52 13.78 0.48
CA ILE A 117 -2.52 13.08 -0.30
C ILE A 117 -1.82 14.05 -1.27
N TRP A 118 -0.51 14.19 -1.13
CA TRP A 118 0.33 14.89 -2.11
C TRP A 118 0.96 13.85 -3.05
N SER A 119 0.90 14.07 -4.37
CA SER A 119 1.26 13.05 -5.37
C SER A 119 2.52 13.39 -6.18
N PHE A 120 3.49 12.46 -6.24
CA PHE A 120 4.66 12.51 -7.15
C PHE A 120 4.33 12.04 -8.58
N VAL A 121 3.14 11.48 -8.80
CA VAL A 121 2.70 10.90 -10.07
C VAL A 121 1.39 11.52 -10.53
N ASP A 122 0.99 11.22 -11.76
CA ASP A 122 -0.24 11.73 -12.39
C ASP A 122 -1.47 10.84 -12.14
N THR A 123 -1.35 9.81 -11.30
CA THR A 123 -2.43 8.87 -11.00
C THR A 123 -2.44 8.49 -9.52
N ILE A 124 -3.62 8.60 -8.87
CA ILE A 124 -3.87 8.05 -7.54
C ILE A 124 -4.66 6.75 -7.70
N GLU A 125 -4.27 5.72 -6.96
CA GLU A 125 -4.90 4.41 -7.00
C GLU A 125 -5.17 3.88 -5.58
N PHE A 126 -6.36 3.30 -5.38
CA PHE A 126 -6.74 2.55 -4.18
C PHE A 126 -7.25 1.17 -4.58
N ARG A 127 -6.64 0.12 -4.04
CA ARG A 127 -7.14 -1.25 -4.17
C ARG A 127 -7.96 -1.61 -2.93
N TYR A 128 -9.14 -2.18 -3.11
CA TYR A 128 -10.06 -2.43 -2.01
C TYR A 128 -10.96 -3.65 -2.21
N VAL A 129 -11.53 -4.15 -1.12
CA VAL A 129 -12.62 -5.14 -1.10
C VAL A 129 -13.75 -4.61 -0.23
N PHE A 130 -14.98 -4.68 -0.73
CA PHE A 130 -16.19 -4.37 0.03
C PHE A 130 -16.93 -5.66 0.39
N GLY A 131 -17.34 -5.83 1.64
CA GLY A 131 -18.09 -6.98 2.15
C GLY A 131 -19.28 -6.57 3.00
N SER A 132 -20.26 -7.46 3.12
CA SER A 132 -21.49 -7.22 3.87
C SER A 132 -22.16 -8.53 4.31
N ASP A 133 -22.81 -8.50 5.47
CA ASP A 133 -23.69 -9.56 5.98
C ASP A 133 -25.13 -9.45 5.42
N GLU A 134 -25.41 -8.44 4.59
CA GLU A 134 -26.70 -8.34 3.90
C GLU A 134 -26.83 -9.27 2.68
N TYR A 135 -25.71 -9.83 2.22
CA TYR A 135 -25.72 -10.81 1.15
C TYR A 135 -26.12 -12.19 1.66
N PRO A 136 -26.72 -13.04 0.82
CA PRO A 136 -27.47 -12.69 -0.40
C PRO A 136 -28.92 -12.22 -0.11
N GLU A 137 -29.40 -12.28 1.12
CA GLU A 137 -30.81 -12.19 1.53
C GLU A 137 -31.47 -10.88 1.14
N TYR A 138 -30.72 -9.77 1.22
CA TYR A 138 -31.25 -8.42 1.05
C TYR A 138 -30.92 -7.80 -0.31
N VAL A 139 -30.33 -8.57 -1.22
CA VAL A 139 -30.07 -8.15 -2.60
C VAL A 139 -31.38 -7.73 -3.30
N GLY A 140 -31.40 -6.51 -3.82
CA GLY A 140 -32.53 -5.89 -4.49
C GLY A 140 -33.54 -5.21 -3.55
N SER A 141 -33.26 -5.20 -2.23
CA SER A 141 -34.10 -4.56 -1.23
C SER A 141 -33.74 -3.07 -1.04
N GLN A 142 -34.42 -2.41 -0.09
CA GLN A 142 -34.11 -1.03 0.31
C GLN A 142 -32.86 -0.94 1.20
N PHE A 143 -32.47 -2.05 1.82
CA PHE A 143 -31.22 -2.16 2.55
C PHE A 143 -30.11 -2.36 1.52
N ASN A 144 -29.12 -1.49 1.58
CA ASN A 144 -28.14 -1.34 0.52
C ASN A 144 -26.92 -0.60 1.03
N ASP A 145 -26.13 -1.28 1.84
CA ASP A 145 -24.95 -0.71 2.45
C ASP A 145 -23.99 -0.16 1.39
N GLN A 146 -23.36 0.98 1.73
CA GLN A 146 -22.65 1.79 0.75
C GLN A 146 -21.24 2.08 1.17
N PHE A 147 -20.33 1.78 0.24
CA PHE A 147 -18.95 2.20 0.27
C PHE A 147 -18.68 3.30 -0.77
N ARG A 148 -17.97 4.37 -0.40
CA ARG A 148 -17.52 5.42 -1.32
C ARG A 148 -16.09 5.86 -1.03
N ILE A 149 -15.38 6.20 -2.10
CA ILE A 149 -14.12 6.94 -2.05
C ILE A 149 -14.38 8.26 -2.77
N PHE A 150 -14.26 9.38 -2.07
CA PHE A 150 -14.33 10.70 -2.67
C PHE A 150 -12.94 11.33 -2.77
N ILE A 151 -12.80 12.19 -3.77
CA ILE A 151 -11.63 13.03 -3.97
C ILE A 151 -12.05 14.45 -4.32
N GLU A 152 -11.31 15.43 -3.80
CA GLU A 152 -11.35 16.82 -4.23
C GLU A 152 -9.93 17.39 -4.34
N GLY A 153 -9.73 18.39 -5.22
CA GLY A 153 -8.43 19.03 -5.40
C GLY A 153 -8.20 19.62 -6.79
N PRO A 154 -6.99 20.07 -7.10
CA PRO A 154 -6.67 20.72 -8.38
C PRO A 154 -6.97 19.84 -9.60
N GLY A 155 -7.76 20.38 -10.53
CA GLY A 155 -8.19 19.66 -11.73
C GLY A 155 -9.40 18.74 -11.55
N ILE A 156 -9.94 18.62 -10.34
CA ILE A 156 -11.14 17.84 -10.03
C ILE A 156 -12.30 18.79 -9.75
N SER A 157 -13.45 18.56 -10.39
CA SER A 157 -14.61 19.43 -10.24
C SER A 157 -15.48 18.99 -9.06
N GLY A 158 -15.38 19.74 -7.95
CA GLY A 158 -16.13 19.43 -6.73
C GLY A 158 -15.71 18.10 -6.10
N LEU A 159 -16.61 17.52 -5.31
CA LEU A 159 -16.43 16.22 -4.67
C LEU A 159 -16.76 15.10 -5.67
N GLN A 160 -15.74 14.41 -6.17
CA GLN A 160 -15.90 13.33 -7.14
C GLN A 160 -15.83 11.97 -6.44
N ASN A 161 -16.80 11.09 -6.69
CA ASN A 161 -16.74 9.69 -6.26
C ASN A 161 -15.87 8.86 -7.22
N LEU A 162 -14.96 8.06 -6.68
CA LEU A 162 -14.03 7.18 -7.39
C LEU A 162 -14.43 5.70 -7.35
N SER A 163 -15.37 5.32 -6.47
CA SER A 163 -15.82 3.94 -6.26
C SER A 163 -16.80 3.43 -7.34
N TYR A 164 -16.74 3.99 -8.55
CA TYR A 164 -17.59 3.55 -9.66
C TYR A 164 -17.04 2.27 -10.30
N LEU A 165 -17.94 1.31 -10.50
CA LEU A 165 -17.73 0.23 -11.46
C LEU A 165 -17.72 0.79 -12.90
N PRO A 166 -17.19 0.05 -13.89
CA PRO A 166 -17.16 0.49 -15.30
C PRO A 166 -18.51 0.96 -15.89
N SER A 167 -19.64 0.61 -15.26
CA SER A 167 -21.00 1.05 -15.62
C SER A 167 -21.47 2.33 -14.90
N ASN A 168 -20.58 3.05 -14.22
CA ASN A 168 -20.89 4.26 -13.43
C ASN A 168 -21.93 4.03 -12.31
N VAL A 169 -21.99 2.80 -11.81
CA VAL A 169 -22.72 2.43 -10.58
C VAL A 169 -21.71 2.25 -9.47
N TYR A 170 -22.09 2.59 -8.25
CA TYR A 170 -21.21 2.49 -7.10
C TYR A 170 -21.11 1.06 -6.58
N ALA A 171 -20.06 0.73 -5.82
CA ALA A 171 -19.98 -0.54 -5.09
C ALA A 171 -21.01 -0.59 -3.94
N GLY A 172 -21.76 -1.69 -3.85
CA GLY A 172 -22.78 -1.95 -2.85
C GLY A 172 -23.52 -3.24 -3.16
N ILE A 173 -24.35 -3.72 -2.23
CA ILE A 173 -24.97 -5.05 -2.34
C ILE A 173 -25.91 -5.20 -3.53
N ASN A 174 -26.60 -4.12 -3.90
CA ASN A 174 -27.52 -4.10 -5.03
C ASN A 174 -26.81 -4.04 -6.39
N THR A 175 -25.52 -3.71 -6.43
CA THR A 175 -24.77 -3.53 -7.68
C THR A 175 -23.76 -4.63 -7.94
N ILE A 176 -23.28 -5.35 -6.92
CA ILE A 176 -22.32 -6.45 -7.05
C ILE A 176 -22.88 -7.67 -6.32
N ASN A 177 -23.48 -8.61 -7.04
CA ASN A 177 -24.09 -9.81 -6.46
C ASN A 177 -24.17 -10.92 -7.50
N VAL A 178 -24.74 -12.06 -7.14
CA VAL A 178 -24.88 -13.22 -8.04
C VAL A 178 -25.69 -12.91 -9.32
N GLY A 179 -26.61 -11.95 -9.27
CA GLY A 179 -27.44 -11.53 -10.40
C GLY A 179 -26.91 -10.34 -11.20
N MET A 180 -26.00 -9.54 -10.63
CA MET A 180 -25.48 -8.31 -11.24
C MET A 180 -23.99 -8.14 -10.98
N ASN A 181 -23.20 -7.92 -12.03
CA ASN A 181 -21.73 -7.84 -11.93
C ASN A 181 -21.10 -9.06 -11.20
N SER A 182 -21.66 -10.26 -11.40
CA SER A 182 -21.30 -11.47 -10.67
C SER A 182 -19.84 -11.90 -10.79
N SER A 183 -19.13 -11.48 -11.84
CA SER A 183 -17.68 -11.69 -11.97
C SER A 183 -16.86 -10.91 -10.95
N LEU A 184 -17.45 -9.90 -10.31
CA LEU A 184 -16.83 -9.09 -9.26
C LEU A 184 -17.26 -9.55 -7.86
N PHE A 185 -18.19 -10.49 -7.76
CA PHE A 185 -18.78 -10.96 -6.50
C PHE A 185 -18.19 -12.30 -6.07
N VAL A 186 -17.93 -12.42 -4.77
CA VAL A 186 -17.52 -13.64 -4.09
C VAL A 186 -18.63 -13.98 -3.10
N TYR A 187 -19.30 -15.10 -3.33
CA TYR A 187 -20.25 -15.68 -2.38
C TYR A 187 -19.49 -16.37 -1.25
N ASN A 188 -19.86 -16.10 -0.01
CA ASN A 188 -19.13 -16.55 1.17
C ASN A 188 -20.01 -17.20 2.24
N GLY A 189 -21.22 -17.64 1.88
CA GLY A 189 -22.12 -18.34 2.79
C GLY A 189 -23.30 -17.50 3.25
N ASP A 190 -23.91 -17.93 4.34
CA ASP A 190 -25.03 -17.33 5.07
C ASP A 190 -24.86 -17.57 6.59
N GLY A 191 -23.62 -17.80 7.04
CA GLY A 191 -23.28 -18.27 8.38
C GLY A 191 -23.63 -19.72 8.73
N THR A 192 -24.36 -20.48 7.90
CA THR A 192 -24.88 -21.80 8.33
C THR A 192 -24.30 -23.00 7.60
N ASN A 193 -23.64 -22.79 6.46
CA ASN A 193 -23.28 -23.87 5.54
C ASN A 193 -21.76 -24.08 5.38
N ALA A 194 -21.37 -25.35 5.32
CA ALA A 194 -20.01 -25.73 4.98
C ALA A 194 -19.72 -25.46 3.48
N PRO A 195 -18.48 -25.11 3.10
CA PRO A 195 -17.30 -25.03 3.95
C PRO A 195 -17.15 -23.71 4.74
N TYR A 196 -17.98 -22.70 4.47
CA TYR A 196 -17.83 -21.33 4.96
C TYR A 196 -17.79 -21.24 6.49
N ASN A 197 -18.70 -21.95 7.16
CA ASN A 197 -18.83 -21.93 8.62
C ASN A 197 -17.87 -22.83 9.40
N GLN A 198 -16.84 -23.38 8.74
CA GLN A 198 -15.94 -24.37 9.36
C GLN A 198 -14.46 -24.10 9.11
N ASP A 199 -14.12 -23.13 8.26
CA ASP A 199 -12.74 -22.88 7.83
C ASP A 199 -12.42 -21.39 7.94
N ASP A 200 -11.44 -21.05 8.78
CA ASP A 200 -10.97 -19.68 9.04
C ASP A 200 -10.50 -18.96 7.76
N TYR A 201 -10.30 -19.71 6.66
CA TYR A 201 -10.09 -19.15 5.32
C TYR A 201 -11.20 -18.17 4.93
N TYR A 202 -12.46 -18.43 5.28
CA TYR A 202 -13.59 -17.59 4.91
C TYR A 202 -13.83 -16.51 5.97
N ILE A 203 -13.80 -15.23 5.60
CA ILE A 203 -14.11 -14.10 6.50
C ILE A 203 -15.58 -14.13 6.96
N GLN A 204 -16.00 -13.35 7.96
CA GLN A 204 -17.39 -13.40 8.47
C GLN A 204 -18.43 -12.99 7.41
N TYR A 205 -18.18 -11.91 6.66
CA TYR A 205 -19.16 -11.36 5.71
C TYR A 205 -19.74 -12.40 4.74
N ASP A 206 -21.06 -12.50 4.65
CA ASP A 206 -21.77 -13.46 3.78
C ASP A 206 -21.48 -13.29 2.27
N GLY A 207 -21.06 -12.09 1.86
CA GLY A 207 -20.56 -11.83 0.52
C GLY A 207 -19.64 -10.63 0.44
N PHE A 208 -18.75 -10.64 -0.55
CA PHE A 208 -17.82 -9.54 -0.76
C PHE A 208 -17.35 -9.44 -2.22
N THR A 209 -16.63 -8.37 -2.55
CA THR A 209 -16.09 -8.18 -3.90
C THR A 209 -14.73 -8.87 -4.07
N VAL A 210 -14.37 -9.26 -5.28
CA VAL A 210 -12.95 -9.43 -5.62
C VAL A 210 -12.20 -8.12 -5.38
N PRO A 211 -10.86 -8.11 -5.25
CA PRO A 211 -10.09 -6.87 -5.20
C PRO A 211 -10.40 -5.95 -6.38
N LEU A 212 -10.94 -4.76 -6.08
CA LEU A 212 -11.27 -3.71 -7.04
C LEU A 212 -10.26 -2.57 -6.95
N THR A 213 -10.14 -1.81 -8.03
CA THR A 213 -9.22 -0.67 -8.12
C THR A 213 -9.99 0.61 -8.45
N ALA A 214 -10.00 1.56 -7.51
CA ALA A 214 -10.42 2.93 -7.76
C ALA A 214 -9.20 3.75 -8.20
N LYS A 215 -9.29 4.44 -9.33
CA LYS A 215 -8.18 5.19 -9.92
C LYS A 215 -8.64 6.52 -10.49
N VAL A 216 -7.80 7.54 -10.36
CA VAL A 216 -8.08 8.89 -10.83
C VAL A 216 -6.82 9.57 -11.34
N ALA A 217 -6.95 10.26 -12.47
CA ALA A 217 -5.89 11.09 -13.01
C ALA A 217 -5.78 12.39 -12.20
N VAL A 218 -4.56 12.77 -11.84
CA VAL A 218 -4.24 13.93 -11.02
C VAL A 218 -3.08 14.72 -11.63
N GLN A 219 -2.87 15.93 -11.14
CA GLN A 219 -1.73 16.76 -11.48
C GLN A 219 -0.58 16.45 -10.51
N THR A 220 0.58 16.09 -11.06
CA THR A 220 1.79 15.88 -10.27
C THR A 220 2.14 17.12 -9.45
N GLY A 221 2.57 16.90 -8.20
CA GLY A 221 3.01 17.95 -7.29
C GLY A 221 1.88 18.72 -6.60
N GLN A 222 0.64 18.24 -6.73
CA GLN A 222 -0.54 18.82 -6.08
C GLN A 222 -1.01 17.97 -4.90
N THR A 223 -1.76 18.62 -4.00
CA THR A 223 -2.44 17.97 -2.87
C THR A 223 -3.91 17.75 -3.19
N TYR A 224 -4.41 16.58 -2.83
CA TYR A 224 -5.81 16.17 -2.94
C TYR A 224 -6.33 15.77 -1.58
N HIS A 225 -7.60 16.03 -1.31
CA HIS A 225 -8.28 15.57 -0.11
C HIS A 225 -9.08 14.31 -0.45
N ILE A 226 -8.90 13.25 0.33
CA ILE A 226 -9.53 11.95 0.16
C ILE A 226 -10.47 11.70 1.33
N THR A 227 -11.71 11.31 1.02
CA THR A 227 -12.71 10.89 2.02
C THR A 227 -13.19 9.49 1.67
N ILE A 228 -12.93 8.53 2.54
CA ILE A 228 -13.39 7.14 2.39
C ILE A 228 -14.48 6.89 3.41
N VAL A 229 -15.63 6.39 2.96
CA VAL A 229 -16.78 6.13 3.82
C VAL A 229 -17.39 4.76 3.58
N VAL A 230 -17.74 4.08 4.66
CA VAL A 230 -18.63 2.92 4.70
C VAL A 230 -19.74 3.21 5.71
N THR A 231 -20.97 2.81 5.39
CA THR A 231 -22.15 3.10 6.21
C THR A 231 -23.29 2.14 5.85
N ASP A 232 -24.11 1.81 6.85
CA ASP A 232 -25.33 1.02 6.62
C ASP A 232 -26.39 1.93 6.02
N VAL A 233 -27.30 1.36 5.23
CA VAL A 233 -28.41 2.13 4.64
C VAL A 233 -29.73 1.41 4.84
N GLY A 234 -30.71 2.14 5.38
CA GLY A 234 -32.06 1.64 5.63
C GLY A 234 -32.28 1.22 7.08
N ASP A 235 -31.34 0.47 7.66
CA ASP A 235 -31.23 0.22 9.09
C ASP A 235 -29.76 0.05 9.54
N ALA A 236 -29.54 -0.48 10.74
CA ALA A 236 -28.27 -0.62 11.44
C ALA A 236 -28.05 -2.08 11.92
N ILE A 237 -28.71 -3.05 11.26
CA ILE A 237 -28.83 -4.42 11.78
C ILE A 237 -27.70 -5.32 11.31
N TYR A 238 -27.31 -5.21 10.04
CA TYR A 238 -26.26 -6.03 9.43
C TYR A 238 -25.04 -5.17 9.14
N ASP A 239 -23.87 -5.74 9.34
CA ASP A 239 -22.63 -4.99 9.22
C ASP A 239 -22.05 -5.08 7.80
N SER A 240 -21.32 -4.04 7.44
CA SER A 240 -20.60 -3.90 6.19
C SER A 240 -19.19 -3.38 6.41
N GLY A 241 -18.26 -3.82 5.57
CA GLY A 241 -16.84 -3.52 5.72
C GLY A 241 -16.17 -3.15 4.40
N VAL A 242 -15.16 -2.31 4.50
CA VAL A 242 -14.19 -2.11 3.43
C VAL A 242 -12.77 -2.35 3.92
N PHE A 243 -12.05 -3.14 3.14
CA PHE A 243 -10.63 -3.43 3.30
C PHE A 243 -9.88 -2.66 2.22
N LEU A 244 -9.05 -1.71 2.63
CA LEU A 244 -8.18 -0.93 1.75
C LEU A 244 -6.77 -1.50 1.82
N GLU A 245 -6.23 -1.91 0.69
CA GLU A 245 -4.90 -2.49 0.61
C GLU A 245 -3.80 -1.49 1.03
N GLN A 246 -2.89 -1.96 1.89
CA GLN A 246 -1.58 -1.35 2.02
C GLN A 246 -0.70 -1.81 0.86
N CYS A 247 0.03 -0.90 0.25
CA CYS A 247 0.90 -1.25 -0.85
C CYS A 247 1.97 -2.28 -0.46
N GLU A 248 1.93 -3.44 -1.12
CA GLU A 248 2.83 -4.57 -0.87
C GLU A 248 4.10 -4.52 -1.72
N ASP A 249 3.95 -4.14 -3.00
CA ASP A 249 5.03 -4.11 -4.00
C ASP A 249 5.40 -2.70 -4.45
N CYS A 250 5.16 -1.71 -3.58
CA CYS A 250 5.53 -0.34 -3.85
C CYS A 250 7.06 -0.20 -3.91
N ASN A 251 7.61 -0.39 -5.10
CA ASN A 251 8.97 -0.04 -5.45
C ASN A 251 9.21 1.40 -5.02
N TYR A 252 10.02 1.61 -3.97
CA TYR A 252 10.55 2.92 -3.53
C TYR A 252 11.18 3.75 -4.67
N ASN A 253 11.37 3.13 -5.83
CA ASN A 253 11.78 3.74 -7.08
C ASN A 253 10.56 4.33 -7.83
N ALA A 254 9.94 5.35 -7.22
CA ALA A 254 9.06 6.27 -7.94
C ALA A 254 9.87 6.94 -9.07
N SER A 255 9.70 6.50 -10.32
CA SER A 255 10.07 7.23 -11.58
C SER A 255 11.50 7.78 -11.73
N VAL A 256 12.39 7.56 -10.78
CA VAL A 256 13.83 7.78 -10.89
C VAL A 256 14.38 6.41 -11.23
N GLN A 257 15.04 6.28 -12.40
CA GLN A 257 15.87 5.10 -12.66
C GLN A 257 16.68 4.83 -11.39
N SER A 258 16.55 3.64 -10.83
CA SER A 258 17.39 3.22 -9.71
C SER A 258 18.84 3.37 -10.17
N TRP A 259 19.49 4.48 -9.81
CA TRP A 259 20.92 4.58 -10.00
C TRP A 259 21.50 3.57 -9.03
N SER A 260 21.93 2.42 -9.53
CA SER A 260 22.84 1.58 -8.75
C SER A 260 23.97 2.51 -8.33
N THR A 261 24.14 2.73 -7.03
CA THR A 261 25.29 3.51 -6.53
C THR A 261 26.51 2.65 -6.70
N SER A 262 27.04 2.71 -7.92
CA SER A 262 28.18 1.94 -8.30
C SER A 262 29.42 2.71 -7.85
N LYS A 263 30.28 2.05 -7.07
CA LYS A 263 31.40 2.70 -6.40
C LYS A 263 32.56 2.90 -7.36
N ILE A 264 33.16 4.08 -7.30
CA ILE A 264 34.46 4.36 -7.92
C ILE A 264 35.56 3.82 -7.01
N SER A 265 36.49 3.07 -7.59
CA SER A 265 37.72 2.64 -6.94
C SER A 265 38.80 3.70 -7.11
N CYS A 266 39.43 4.13 -6.01
CA CYS A 266 40.47 5.16 -6.03
C CYS A 266 41.68 4.70 -5.21
N PHE A 267 42.84 4.58 -5.86
CA PHE A 267 44.06 4.05 -5.25
C PHE A 267 45.33 4.78 -5.75
N PRO A 268 46.30 5.10 -4.87
CA PRO A 268 46.21 5.00 -3.42
C PRO A 268 45.23 6.03 -2.84
N ASN A 269 44.61 5.71 -1.72
CA ASN A 269 43.69 6.61 -1.02
C ASN A 269 43.73 6.28 0.48
N PRO A 270 44.31 7.15 1.34
CA PRO A 270 44.74 8.53 1.06
C PRO A 270 45.97 8.66 0.12
N SER A 271 46.17 9.83 -0.48
CA SER A 271 47.31 10.18 -1.36
C SER A 271 47.67 11.67 -1.25
N ASP A 272 48.89 12.06 -1.60
CA ASP A 272 49.42 13.43 -1.57
C ASP A 272 49.94 13.91 -2.95
N GLY A 273 49.68 13.16 -4.03
CA GLY A 273 50.13 13.57 -5.36
C GLY A 273 49.33 13.03 -6.54
N GLU A 274 49.36 11.72 -6.81
CA GLU A 274 48.60 11.11 -7.91
C GLU A 274 47.71 9.98 -7.39
N VAL A 275 46.51 9.86 -7.97
CA VAL A 275 45.59 8.73 -7.73
C VAL A 275 45.17 8.08 -9.03
N SER A 276 44.99 6.77 -9.01
CA SER A 276 44.39 6.00 -10.09
C SER A 276 42.92 5.75 -9.77
N ILE A 277 42.07 6.07 -10.73
CA ILE A 277 40.62 5.94 -10.63
C ILE A 277 40.21 4.82 -11.58
N GLU A 278 39.65 3.75 -11.02
CA GLU A 278 39.20 2.57 -11.75
C GLU A 278 37.67 2.50 -11.73
N PHE A 279 37.11 2.18 -12.90
CA PHE A 279 35.68 2.02 -13.10
C PHE A 279 35.40 0.80 -13.99
N PRO A 280 34.29 0.08 -13.75
CA PRO A 280 33.91 -1.04 -14.59
C PRO A 280 33.34 -0.50 -15.91
N GLU A 281 33.92 -0.97 -17.01
CA GLU A 281 33.57 -0.69 -18.42
C GLU A 281 34.29 0.46 -19.14
N LEU A 282 34.46 0.27 -20.45
CA LEU A 282 34.98 1.27 -21.39
C LEU A 282 33.84 2.22 -21.78
N LEU A 283 33.85 3.43 -21.21
CA LEU A 283 32.94 4.50 -21.61
C LEU A 283 33.54 5.27 -22.79
N SER A 284 32.73 5.56 -23.81
CA SER A 284 33.16 6.32 -25.00
C SER A 284 33.54 7.77 -24.67
N SER A 285 32.99 8.32 -23.59
CA SER A 285 33.36 9.60 -22.98
C SER A 285 32.64 9.75 -21.63
N ALA A 286 33.37 9.91 -20.53
CA ALA A 286 32.77 10.21 -19.22
C ALA A 286 33.48 11.38 -18.55
N GLU A 287 32.79 12.11 -17.67
CA GLU A 287 33.36 13.23 -16.93
C GLU A 287 33.40 12.91 -15.44
N LEU A 288 34.56 13.11 -14.83
CA LEU A 288 34.76 13.03 -13.39
C LEU A 288 34.80 14.44 -12.80
N ARG A 289 34.03 14.65 -11.74
CA ARG A 289 33.99 15.86 -10.93
C ARG A 289 34.61 15.55 -9.56
N VAL A 290 35.44 16.47 -9.08
CA VAL A 290 35.98 16.46 -7.72
C VAL A 290 35.31 17.58 -6.94
N ILE A 291 34.58 17.21 -5.90
CA ILE A 291 33.71 18.10 -5.14
C ILE A 291 34.22 18.17 -3.70
N ASN A 292 34.34 19.38 -3.14
CA ASN A 292 34.74 19.55 -1.74
C ASN A 292 33.58 19.26 -0.77
N TYR A 293 33.84 19.30 0.53
CA TYR A 293 32.83 19.06 1.57
C TYR A 293 31.74 20.15 1.65
N LEU A 294 31.92 21.28 0.98
CA LEU A 294 30.92 22.35 0.85
C LEU A 294 30.00 22.15 -0.38
N GLY A 295 30.25 21.11 -1.18
CA GLY A 295 29.49 20.84 -2.41
C GLY A 295 29.99 21.60 -3.64
N GLU A 296 31.12 22.30 -3.54
CA GLU A 296 31.69 23.06 -4.65
C GLU A 296 32.54 22.15 -5.53
N GLU A 297 32.38 22.28 -6.85
CA GLU A 297 33.25 21.61 -7.82
C GLU A 297 34.60 22.31 -7.88
N ILE A 298 35.66 21.58 -7.55
CA ILE A 298 37.03 22.10 -7.53
C ILE A 298 37.80 21.66 -8.77
N LYS A 299 37.42 20.52 -9.37
CA LYS A 299 38.11 19.98 -10.55
C LYS A 299 37.16 19.14 -11.42
N ARG A 300 37.41 19.16 -12.73
CA ARG A 300 36.70 18.36 -13.73
C ARG A 300 37.70 17.71 -14.68
N VAL A 301 37.56 16.42 -14.94
CA VAL A 301 38.47 15.64 -15.79
C VAL A 301 37.68 14.74 -16.75
N GLN A 302 38.05 14.79 -18.03
CA GLN A 302 37.52 13.85 -19.03
C GLN A 302 38.20 12.49 -18.87
N LEU A 303 37.39 11.44 -18.75
CA LEU A 303 37.83 10.06 -18.69
C LEU A 303 37.79 9.45 -20.09
N VAL A 304 38.91 8.82 -20.48
CA VAL A 304 39.12 8.24 -21.82
C VAL A 304 39.38 6.74 -21.78
N SER A 305 39.51 6.15 -20.59
CA SER A 305 39.80 4.72 -20.40
C SER A 305 39.41 4.24 -19.01
N GLY A 306 39.05 2.96 -18.87
CA GLY A 306 38.62 2.27 -17.62
C GLY A 306 39.49 2.48 -16.37
N VAL A 307 40.73 2.94 -16.57
CA VAL A 307 41.59 3.49 -15.52
C VAL A 307 42.08 4.86 -15.96
N THR A 308 41.94 5.88 -15.12
CA THR A 308 42.48 7.23 -15.36
C THR A 308 43.33 7.69 -14.18
N LYS A 309 44.48 8.29 -14.48
CA LYS A 309 45.34 8.93 -13.49
C LYS A 309 44.92 10.38 -13.28
N LEU A 310 44.81 10.79 -12.02
CA LEU A 310 44.45 12.14 -11.60
C LEU A 310 45.56 12.68 -10.69
N SER A 311 46.23 13.75 -11.11
CA SER A 311 47.06 14.56 -10.20
C SER A 311 46.14 15.35 -9.26
N ILE A 312 46.48 15.33 -7.98
CA ILE A 312 45.81 15.98 -6.87
C ILE A 312 46.77 16.94 -6.12
N ASP A 313 47.96 17.21 -6.67
CA ASP A 313 48.97 18.10 -6.10
C ASP A 313 48.47 19.54 -5.88
N ASP A 314 47.44 19.93 -6.64
CA ASP A 314 46.78 21.23 -6.61
C ASP A 314 45.63 21.31 -5.59
N LEU A 315 45.28 20.20 -4.94
CA LEU A 315 44.17 20.14 -3.97
C LEU A 315 44.69 20.29 -2.54
N PRO A 316 44.06 21.16 -1.71
CA PRO A 316 44.35 21.20 -0.28
C PRO A 316 44.08 19.85 0.40
N SER A 317 44.83 19.56 1.48
CA SER A 317 44.58 18.38 2.31
C SER A 317 43.13 18.38 2.82
N GLY A 318 42.44 17.24 2.69
CA GLY A 318 41.02 17.16 2.98
C GLY A 318 40.32 15.95 2.37
N SER A 319 39.00 15.86 2.61
CA SER A 319 38.13 14.85 1.99
C SER A 319 37.34 15.46 0.84
N TYR A 320 37.29 14.73 -0.27
CA TYR A 320 36.59 15.09 -1.49
C TYR A 320 35.68 13.96 -1.94
N ILE A 321 34.61 14.34 -2.64
CA ILE A 321 33.70 13.42 -3.33
C ILE A 321 34.15 13.38 -4.80
N LEU A 322 34.36 12.17 -5.29
CA LEU A 322 34.51 11.88 -6.70
C LEU A 322 33.12 11.53 -7.24
N GLU A 323 32.63 12.26 -8.23
CA GLU A 323 31.35 12.02 -8.89
C GLU A 323 31.56 11.88 -10.40
N MET A 324 31.01 10.82 -10.99
CA MET A 324 31.00 10.64 -12.43
C MET A 324 29.57 10.35 -12.89
N THR A 325 29.12 11.10 -13.88
CA THR A 325 27.79 10.93 -14.48
C THR A 325 27.93 10.41 -15.90
N THR A 326 27.17 9.37 -16.22
CA THR A 326 27.04 8.79 -17.57
C THR A 326 25.58 8.86 -18.00
N GLU A 327 25.26 8.45 -19.22
CA GLU A 327 23.88 8.40 -19.72
C GLU A 327 22.97 7.45 -18.92
N SER A 328 23.55 6.47 -18.22
CA SER A 328 22.82 5.38 -17.55
C SER A 328 23.20 5.13 -16.08
N ALA A 329 24.30 5.70 -15.60
CA ALA A 329 24.78 5.52 -14.22
C ALA A 329 25.45 6.79 -13.62
N VAL A 330 25.28 7.01 -12.31
CA VAL A 330 26.06 7.95 -11.49
C VAL A 330 26.94 7.13 -10.56
N TRP A 331 28.23 7.41 -10.58
CA TRP A 331 29.25 6.71 -9.81
C TRP A 331 29.83 7.67 -8.78
N THR A 332 30.00 7.19 -7.54
CA THR A 332 30.59 8.00 -6.47
C THR A 332 31.75 7.29 -5.79
N GLY A 333 32.72 8.07 -5.34
CA GLY A 333 33.86 7.63 -4.56
C GLY A 333 34.29 8.70 -3.57
N LYS A 334 35.07 8.30 -2.56
CA LYS A 334 35.71 9.22 -1.62
C LYS A 334 37.18 9.33 -1.98
N LEU A 335 37.73 10.54 -2.00
CA LEU A 335 39.16 10.81 -2.08
C LEU A 335 39.62 11.51 -0.79
N THR A 336 40.75 11.09 -0.24
CA THR A 336 41.41 11.72 0.91
C THR A 336 42.78 12.22 0.46
N VAL A 337 42.98 13.54 0.51
CA VAL A 337 44.24 14.21 0.20
C VAL A 337 44.97 14.49 1.51
N ASN A 338 46.22 14.04 1.64
CA ASN A 338 47.03 14.20 2.86
C ASN A 338 47.67 15.57 3.00
#